data_AF-A0A2W4NWA4-F1
#
_entry.id   AF-A0A2W4NWA4-F1
#
_cell.length_a   1.000
_cell.length_b   1.000
_cell.length_c   1.000
_cell.angle_alpha   90.00
_cell.angle_beta   90.00
_cell.angle_gamma   90.00
#
_symmetry.space_group_name_H-M   'P 1'
#
loop_
_entity.id
_entity.type
_entity.pdbx_description
1 polymer ?
#
loop_
_entity_poly.entity_id
_entity_poly.type
_entity_poly.pdbx_seq_one_letter_code
_entity_poly.pdbx_strand_id
1 'polypeptide(L)'
;MQRRNRIRLGGYGGCLLLIVIMFACIGVTVFTLDQLCYSTLSQRLPLYPNAEITVQRYNMFRPRGMGETYIELVSPDDPDTVSRWYGSTAGRYSREAVRTNDFTYRLATAERAIGWTEDRTGSLIQLYGTCAQ
;
A
#
# COMPACT_ATOMS: atom_id res chain seq x y z
N MET A 1 -53.65 19.06 8.65
CA MET A 1 -52.87 19.10 9.91
C MET A 1 -51.45 18.60 9.62
N GLN A 2 -50.49 19.51 9.46
CA GLN A 2 -49.12 19.19 9.05
C GLN A 2 -48.20 19.40 10.26
N ARG A 3 -47.91 18.32 11.00
CA ARG A 3 -46.96 18.36 12.13
C ARG A 3 -45.55 18.54 11.59
N ARG A 4 -45.09 19.79 11.59
CA ARG A 4 -43.69 20.18 11.43
C ARG A 4 -42.89 19.55 12.57
N ASN A 5 -42.17 18.45 12.29
CA ASN A 5 -41.15 17.90 13.17
C ASN A 5 -39.98 18.90 13.25
N ARG A 6 -40.10 19.93 14.09
CA ARG A 6 -38.97 20.78 14.46
C ARG A 6 -38.13 20.01 15.47
N ILE A 7 -37.13 19.29 14.97
CA ILE A 7 -36.04 18.81 15.80
C ILE A 7 -35.35 20.06 16.37
N ARG A 8 -35.69 20.43 17.61
CA ARG A 8 -34.93 21.41 18.38
C ARG A 8 -33.66 20.71 18.88
N LEU A 9 -32.70 20.52 17.99
CA LEU A 9 -31.33 20.23 18.38
C LEU A 9 -30.82 21.50 19.06
N GLY A 10 -30.74 21.51 20.41
CA GLY A 10 -30.07 22.58 21.14
C GLY A 10 -28.63 22.74 20.63
N GLY A 11 -28.02 23.92 20.79
CA GLY A 11 -26.72 24.27 20.18
C GLY A 11 -25.61 23.21 20.34
N TYR A 12 -25.64 22.41 21.41
CA TYR A 12 -24.73 21.29 21.65
C TYR A 12 -24.91 20.10 20.69
N GLY A 13 -26.13 19.79 20.29
CA GLY A 13 -26.41 18.71 19.34
C GLY A 13 -25.95 19.03 17.91
N GLY A 14 -26.00 20.32 17.53
CA GLY A 14 -25.47 20.79 16.25
C GLY A 14 -23.95 20.65 16.18
N CYS A 15 -23.25 21.04 17.24
CA CYS A 15 -21.79 20.90 17.32
C CYS A 15 -21.34 19.43 17.31
N LEU A 16 -22.01 18.55 18.07
CA LEU A 16 -21.70 17.11 18.06
C LEU A 16 -21.90 16.49 16.67
N LEU A 17 -22.98 16.85 15.97
CA LEU A 17 -23.23 16.37 14.61
C LEU A 17 -22.10 16.78 13.65
N LEU A 18 -21.66 18.04 13.71
CA LEU A 18 -20.55 18.53 12.87
C LEU A 18 -19.24 17.79 13.16
N ILE A 19 -18.94 17.55 14.44
CA ILE A 19 -17.76 16.79 14.84
C ILE A 19 -17.82 15.37 14.28
N VAL A 20 -18.96 14.69 14.40
CA VAL A 20 -19.15 13.33 13.84
C VAL A 20 -18.98 13.31 12.33
N ILE A 21 -19.56 14.28 11.61
CA ILE A 21 -19.42 14.38 10.15
C ILE A 21 -17.96 14.60 9.76
N MET A 22 -17.25 15.48 10.48
CA MET A 22 -15.83 15.75 10.22
C MET A 22 -14.97 14.49 10.41
N PHE A 23 -15.15 13.77 11.51
CA PHE A 23 -14.43 12.51 11.74
C PHE A 23 -14.79 11.44 10.70
N ALA A 24 -16.06 11.36 10.28
CA ALA A 24 -16.47 10.46 9.21
C ALA A 24 -15.79 10.81 7.88
N CYS A 25 -15.71 12.10 7.52
CA CYS A 25 -15.04 12.54 6.30
C CYS A 25 -13.53 12.22 6.32
N ILE A 26 -12.87 12.45 7.47
CA ILE A 26 -11.45 12.10 7.65
C ILE A 26 -11.27 10.59 7.53
N GLY A 27 -12.10 9.80 8.23
CA GLY A 27 -12.02 8.33 8.20
C GLY A 27 -12.18 7.75 6.79
N VAL A 28 -13.17 8.23 6.03
CA VAL A 28 -13.38 7.81 4.63
C VAL A 28 -12.19 8.19 3.75
N THR A 29 -11.64 9.39 3.93
CA THR A 29 -10.48 9.86 3.15
C THR A 29 -9.25 8.99 3.41
N VAL A 30 -8.93 8.75 4.69
CA VAL A 30 -7.79 7.90 5.09
C VAL A 30 -7.97 6.48 4.57
N PHE A 31 -9.17 5.90 4.70
CA PHE A 31 -9.44 4.56 4.18
C PHE A 31 -9.28 4.49 2.66
N THR A 32 -9.77 5.49 1.93
CA THR A 32 -9.65 5.55 0.48
C THR A 32 -8.19 5.66 0.04
N LEU A 33 -7.41 6.51 0.69
CA LEU A 33 -5.97 6.63 0.44
C LEU A 33 -5.23 5.32 0.72
N ASP A 34 -5.55 4.63 1.81
CA ASP A 34 -4.96 3.33 2.11
C ASP A 34 -5.29 2.26 1.05
N GLN A 35 -6.50 2.27 0.48
CA GLN A 35 -6.87 1.39 -0.64
C GLN A 35 -6.08 1.70 -1.92
N LEU A 36 -5.91 2.98 -2.25
CA LEU A 36 -5.10 3.40 -3.40
C LEU A 36 -3.62 3.02 -3.20
N CYS A 37 -3.09 3.21 -1.99
CA CYS A 37 -1.75 2.79 -1.63
C CYS A 37 -1.56 1.28 -1.78
N TYR A 38 -2.49 0.48 -1.25
CA TYR A 38 -2.43 -0.98 -1.40
C TYR A 38 -2.43 -1.44 -2.84
N SER A 39 -3.32 -0.88 -3.67
CA SER A 39 -3.35 -1.19 -5.11
C SER A 39 -2.03 -0.83 -5.79
N THR A 40 -1.47 0.34 -5.49
CA THR A 40 -0.26 0.83 -6.17
C THR A 40 1.00 0.11 -5.68
N LEU A 41 1.17 -0.01 -4.37
CA LEU A 41 2.35 -0.63 -3.76
C LEU A 41 2.38 -2.14 -4.03
N SER A 42 1.23 -2.81 -4.13
CA SER A 42 1.19 -4.23 -4.52
C SER A 42 1.66 -4.50 -5.95
N GLN A 43 1.49 -3.54 -6.86
CA GLN A 43 2.03 -3.64 -8.22
C GLN A 43 3.54 -3.36 -8.25
N ARG A 44 4.02 -2.45 -7.40
CA ARG A 44 5.43 -2.04 -7.35
C ARG A 44 6.32 -2.95 -6.51
N LEU A 45 5.74 -3.59 -5.49
CA LEU A 45 6.34 -4.63 -4.66
C LEU A 45 5.62 -5.96 -4.89
N PRO A 46 5.72 -6.52 -6.10
CA PRO A 46 5.14 -7.83 -6.37
C PRO A 46 5.92 -8.88 -5.59
N LEU A 47 5.24 -9.83 -4.97
CA LEU A 47 5.90 -10.93 -4.27
C LEU A 47 6.47 -11.90 -5.31
N TYR A 48 7.73 -12.28 -5.15
CA TYR A 48 8.37 -13.25 -6.03
C TYR A 48 7.66 -14.62 -5.92
N PRO A 49 7.34 -15.31 -7.03
CA PRO A 49 6.70 -16.61 -6.99
C PRO A 49 7.57 -17.64 -6.27
N ASN A 50 6.96 -18.55 -5.52
CA ASN A 50 7.66 -19.59 -4.76
C ASN A 50 8.64 -19.07 -3.69
N ALA A 51 8.59 -17.77 -3.35
CA ALA A 51 9.31 -17.25 -2.21
C ALA A 51 8.46 -17.37 -0.94
N GLU A 52 9.12 -17.66 0.17
CA GLU A 52 8.53 -17.63 1.51
C GLU A 52 8.77 -16.27 2.15
N ILE A 53 7.75 -15.73 2.84
CA ILE A 53 7.88 -14.48 3.59
C ILE A 53 8.51 -14.78 4.94
N THR A 54 9.75 -14.33 5.17
CA THR A 54 10.45 -14.53 6.44
C THR A 54 10.18 -13.39 7.42
N VAL A 55 10.08 -12.15 6.90
CA VAL A 55 9.83 -10.95 7.72
C VAL A 55 8.81 -10.07 7.03
N GLN A 56 7.88 -9.54 7.80
CA GLN A 56 6.95 -8.52 7.32
C GLN A 56 6.75 -7.45 8.41
N ARG A 57 7.07 -6.20 8.08
CA ARG A 57 6.93 -5.04 8.97
C ARG A 57 6.20 -3.91 8.25
N TYR A 58 5.36 -3.21 8.98
CA TYR A 58 4.63 -2.04 8.50
C TYR A 58 4.26 -1.16 9.70
N ASN A 59 4.04 0.14 9.46
CA ASN A 59 3.81 1.13 10.52
C ASN A 59 2.38 1.68 10.58
N MET A 60 1.49 1.23 9.70
CA MET A 60 0.09 1.71 9.58
C MET A 60 -0.91 0.54 9.60
N PHE A 61 -2.04 0.66 8.89
CA PHE A 61 -3.19 -0.26 8.97
C PHE A 61 -2.88 -1.67 8.47
N ARG A 62 -2.08 -1.79 7.40
CA ARG A 62 -1.81 -3.08 6.75
C ARG A 62 -0.52 -3.05 5.94
N PRO A 63 0.08 -4.21 5.65
CA PRO A 63 1.20 -4.28 4.72
C PRO A 63 0.80 -3.79 3.34
N ARG A 64 1.70 -3.03 2.72
CA ARG A 64 1.53 -2.36 1.42
C ARG A 64 0.46 -1.26 1.42
N GLY A 65 -0.09 -0.88 2.56
CA GLY A 65 -1.02 0.24 2.70
C GLY A 65 -0.31 1.59 2.72
N MET A 66 -0.96 2.57 3.33
CA MET A 66 -0.37 3.87 3.62
C MET A 66 0.85 3.73 4.55
N GLY A 67 1.80 4.65 4.51
CA GLY A 67 3.00 4.62 5.35
C GLY A 67 4.12 3.77 4.74
N GLU A 68 4.83 3.03 5.59
CA GLU A 68 6.01 2.25 5.21
C GLU A 68 5.72 0.75 5.31
N THR A 69 6.30 -0.02 4.39
CA THR A 69 6.24 -1.47 4.38
C THR A 69 7.60 -2.04 4.04
N TYR A 70 8.04 -3.00 4.85
CA TYR A 70 9.22 -3.82 4.61
C TYR A 70 8.80 -5.29 4.57
N ILE A 71 9.21 -6.00 3.52
CA ILE A 71 8.96 -7.43 3.35
C ILE A 71 10.28 -8.09 2.97
N GLU A 72 10.62 -9.14 3.70
CA GLU A 72 11.76 -10.00 3.38
C GLU A 72 11.23 -11.35 2.90
N LEU A 73 11.79 -11.81 1.79
CA LEU A 73 11.46 -13.08 1.16
C LEU A 73 12.71 -13.92 0.98
N VAL A 74 12.55 -15.23 1.11
CA VAL A 74 13.56 -16.22 0.74
C VAL A 74 13.02 -17.07 -0.40
N SER A 75 13.79 -17.20 -1.47
CA SER A 75 13.46 -18.06 -2.62
C SER A 75 14.57 -19.08 -2.85
N PRO A 76 14.26 -20.32 -3.28
CA PRO A 76 15.28 -21.27 -3.71
C PRO A 76 15.97 -20.88 -5.02
N ASP A 77 15.42 -19.91 -5.76
CA ASP A 77 15.98 -19.46 -7.04
C ASP A 77 17.22 -18.57 -6.82
N ASP A 78 18.13 -18.59 -7.79
CA ASP A 78 19.33 -17.74 -7.77
C ASP A 78 18.99 -16.24 -7.91
N PRO A 79 19.81 -15.34 -7.33
CA PRO A 79 19.58 -13.89 -7.39
C PRO A 79 19.44 -13.32 -8.80
N ASP A 80 20.12 -13.88 -9.81
CA ASP A 80 20.06 -13.37 -11.18
C ASP A 80 18.71 -13.70 -11.84
N THR A 81 18.16 -14.89 -11.58
CA THR A 81 16.81 -15.27 -11.98
C THR A 81 15.77 -14.37 -11.34
N VAL A 82 15.88 -14.14 -10.03
CA VAL A 82 14.97 -13.24 -9.29
C VAL A 82 15.07 -11.80 -9.80
N SER A 83 16.28 -11.29 -10.01
CA SER A 83 16.53 -9.94 -10.52
C SER A 83 15.92 -9.73 -11.91
N ARG A 84 16.09 -10.70 -12.82
CA ARG A 84 15.46 -10.67 -14.16
C ARG A 84 13.93 -10.65 -14.07
N TRP A 85 13.34 -11.44 -13.18
CA TRP A 85 11.88 -11.44 -12.98
C TRP A 85 11.38 -10.07 -12.51
N TYR A 86 12.02 -9.48 -11.49
CA TYR A 86 11.65 -8.15 -10.99
C TYR A 86 11.87 -7.05 -12.04
N GLY A 87 12.92 -7.15 -12.84
CA GLY A 87 13.18 -6.24 -13.96
C GLY A 87 12.05 -6.28 -14.99
N SER A 88 11.67 -7.49 -15.43
CA SER A 88 10.58 -7.66 -16.41
C SER A 88 9.22 -7.20 -15.87
N THR A 89 8.92 -7.55 -14.61
CA THR A 89 7.65 -7.25 -13.95
C THR A 89 7.50 -5.76 -13.68
N ALA A 90 8.53 -5.11 -13.11
CA ALA A 90 8.51 -3.66 -12.88
C ALA A 90 8.43 -2.90 -14.21
N GLY A 91 9.20 -3.32 -15.23
CA GLY A 91 9.15 -2.70 -16.55
C GLY A 91 7.77 -2.76 -17.19
N ARG A 92 7.03 -3.88 -17.01
CA ARG A 92 5.64 -4.00 -17.48
C ARG A 92 4.73 -2.99 -16.79
N TYR A 93 4.80 -2.88 -15.47
CA TYR A 93 3.95 -1.95 -14.72
C TYR A 93 4.29 -0.48 -14.98
N SER A 94 5.56 -0.11 -15.07
CA SER A 94 5.95 1.25 -15.40
C SER A 94 5.45 1.68 -16.78
N ARG A 95 5.51 0.78 -17.78
CA ARG A 95 4.95 1.06 -19.12
C ARG A 95 3.44 1.22 -19.09
N GLU A 96 2.74 0.38 -18.32
CA GLU A 96 1.29 0.45 -18.17
C GLU A 96 0.86 1.77 -17.52
N ALA A 97 1.51 2.17 -16.43
CA ALA A 97 1.22 3.41 -15.72
C ALA A 97 1.40 4.66 -16.61
N VAL A 98 2.42 4.67 -17.47
CA VAL A 98 2.63 5.74 -18.46
C VAL A 98 1.51 5.73 -19.51
N ARG A 99 1.10 4.56 -19.99
CA ARG A 99 0.05 4.41 -21.01
C ARG A 99 -1.32 4.88 -20.50
N THR A 100 -1.66 4.56 -19.27
CA THR A 100 -2.96 4.90 -18.66
C THR A 100 -2.97 6.28 -17.99
N ASN A 101 -1.82 6.97 -17.94
CA ASN A 101 -1.62 8.21 -17.19
C ASN A 101 -2.06 8.05 -15.72
N ASP A 102 -1.66 6.94 -15.10
CA ASP A 102 -2.07 6.59 -13.75
C ASP A 102 -1.42 7.54 -12.73
N PHE A 103 -2.21 8.49 -12.22
CA PHE A 103 -1.74 9.44 -11.21
C PHE A 103 -1.35 8.76 -9.90
N THR A 104 -1.96 7.61 -9.57
CA THR A 104 -1.71 6.89 -8.31
C THR A 104 -0.32 6.30 -8.26
N TYR A 105 0.28 6.03 -9.42
CA TYR A 105 1.68 5.61 -9.54
C TYR A 105 2.62 6.60 -8.80
N ARG A 106 2.30 7.89 -8.76
CA ARG A 106 3.16 8.90 -8.11
C ARG A 106 3.00 8.95 -6.58
N LEU A 107 2.00 8.27 -6.01
CA LEU A 107 1.70 8.28 -4.57
C LEU A 107 2.58 7.32 -3.77
N ALA A 108 3.21 6.36 -4.45
CA ALA A 108 4.05 5.35 -3.86
C ALA A 108 5.50 5.50 -4.29
N THR A 109 6.42 4.87 -3.56
CA THR A 109 7.81 4.58 -3.96
C THR A 109 8.14 3.15 -3.53
N ALA A 110 9.00 2.47 -4.28
CA ALA A 110 9.39 1.10 -4.01
C ALA A 110 10.88 0.92 -4.31
N GLU A 111 11.58 0.31 -3.36
CA GLU A 111 12.97 -0.08 -3.45
C GLU A 111 13.08 -1.59 -3.23
N ARG A 112 14.12 -2.18 -3.83
CA ARG A 112 14.38 -3.61 -3.72
C ARG A 112 15.87 -3.87 -3.65
N ALA A 113 16.26 -4.79 -2.79
CA ALA A 113 17.58 -5.38 -2.77
C ALA A 113 17.45 -6.89 -2.92
N ILE A 114 18.32 -7.47 -3.75
CA ILE A 114 18.34 -8.91 -4.02
C ILE A 114 19.78 -9.37 -3.79
N GLY A 115 19.95 -10.40 -2.97
CA GLY A 115 21.23 -10.98 -2.64
C GLY A 115 21.14 -12.48 -2.45
N TRP A 116 22.28 -13.11 -2.19
CA TRP A 116 22.33 -14.51 -1.79
C TRP A 116 21.86 -14.68 -0.36
N THR A 117 21.26 -15.83 -0.04
CA THR A 117 21.10 -16.30 1.34
C THR A 117 22.47 -16.59 1.98
N GLU A 118 22.54 -16.67 3.31
CA GLU A 118 23.79 -16.91 4.05
C GLU A 118 24.48 -18.23 3.63
N ASP A 119 23.68 -19.26 3.36
CA ASP A 119 24.11 -20.58 2.90
C ASP A 119 24.30 -20.69 1.37
N ARG A 120 24.00 -19.62 0.62
CA ARG A 120 24.04 -19.55 -0.86
C ARG A 120 23.21 -20.61 -1.58
N THR A 121 22.18 -21.15 -0.93
CA THR A 121 21.27 -22.13 -1.55
C THR A 121 20.13 -21.46 -2.31
N GLY A 122 19.93 -20.16 -2.14
CA GLY A 122 18.90 -19.38 -2.81
C GLY A 122 19.14 -17.89 -2.72
N SER A 123 18.07 -17.11 -2.78
CA SER A 123 18.11 -15.65 -2.77
C SER A 123 17.32 -15.05 -1.61
N LEU A 124 17.91 -14.02 -1.01
CA LEU A 124 17.28 -13.11 -0.07
C LEU A 124 16.77 -11.89 -0.84
N ILE A 125 15.49 -11.59 -0.67
CA ILE A 125 14.81 -10.50 -1.37
C ILE A 125 14.26 -9.54 -0.32
N GLN A 126 14.74 -8.31 -0.33
CA GLN A 126 14.27 -7.25 0.56
C GLN A 126 13.46 -6.25 -0.27
N LEU A 127 12.21 -6.08 0.12
CA LEU A 127 11.25 -5.20 -0.52
C LEU A 127 10.90 -4.08 0.46
N TYR A 128 11.16 -2.85 0.07
CA TYR A 128 10.80 -1.66 0.84
C TYR A 128 9.89 -0.77 0.02
N GLY A 129 8.85 -0.21 0.63
CA GLY A 129 8.02 0.77 -0.06
C GLY A 129 7.33 1.72 0.89
N THR A 130 7.06 2.90 0.34
CA THR A 130 6.37 3.99 1.04
C THR A 130 5.19 4.46 0.20
N CYS A 131 4.11 4.91 0.85
CA CYS A 131 2.98 5.52 0.16
C CYS A 131 2.28 6.57 1.02
N ALA A 132 1.98 7.74 0.42
CA ALA A 132 1.30 8.86 1.06
C ALA A 132 1.86 9.19 2.46
N GLN A 133 3.19 9.36 2.53
CA GLN A 133 3.96 9.79 3.70
C GLN A 133 4.17 11.31 3.70
#